data_AF-A0A7Y0CVC9-F1
#
_entry.id   AF-A0A7Y0CVC9-F1
#
_cell.length_a   1.000
_cell.length_b   1.000
_cell.length_c   1.000
_cell.angle_alpha   90.00
_cell.angle_beta   90.00
_cell.angle_gamma   90.00
#
_symmetry.space_group_name_H-M   'P 1'
#
loop_
_entity.id
_entity.type
_entity.pdbx_description
1 polymer ?
#
loop_
_entity_poly.entity_id
_entity_poly.type
_entity_poly.pdbx_seq_one_letter_code
_entity_poly.pdbx_strand_id
1 'polypeptide(L)'
;MKRRTLRVLTGVAVTALAVSTLQIPAQAANAPTDRDPAATQAKKSDDLKSPLGEKQRALREKATQQLIKGIAKIETKGGQKVINVGGEYVQYDVEREESIFTILADFGKKTKKATLGTAGPLNNQIVAPDRIWDGSATDDNSTYWINNFNKGHYQDLMFGAGESFKDFYLKQSNGKFLAKGDVSDWVTVPFNEASYGSNAISDSAGYWPFIQDTATAWYKAQLAADKSPA
;
A
#
# COMPACT_ATOMS: atom_id res chain seq x y z
N MET A 1 -14.42 50.23 -42.66
CA MET A 1 -15.33 51.33 -42.29
C MET A 1 -16.24 50.86 -41.15
N LYS A 2 -16.36 51.70 -40.11
CA LYS A 2 -17.41 51.86 -39.07
C LYS A 2 -18.20 50.64 -38.55
N ARG A 3 -18.05 50.43 -37.23
CA ARG A 3 -19.01 49.83 -36.28
C ARG A 3 -20.33 50.62 -36.22
N ARG A 4 -21.43 49.94 -35.81
CA ARG A 4 -22.52 50.34 -34.86
C ARG A 4 -23.76 49.46 -35.13
N THR A 5 -24.24 48.56 -34.25
CA THR A 5 -24.87 48.64 -32.92
C THR A 5 -26.33 49.11 -32.87
N LEU A 6 -27.07 48.53 -31.90
CA LEU A 6 -28.42 48.77 -31.36
C LEU A 6 -29.56 48.04 -32.10
N ARG A 7 -30.26 47.06 -31.48
CA ARG A 7 -31.12 47.03 -30.26
C ARG A 7 -32.36 47.92 -30.38
N VAL A 8 -33.55 47.33 -30.17
CA VAL A 8 -34.52 47.62 -29.07
C VAL A 8 -35.98 47.31 -29.50
N LEU A 9 -36.65 46.49 -28.65
CA LEU A 9 -38.05 46.48 -28.13
C LEU A 9 -39.21 47.13 -28.96
N THR A 10 -40.49 46.71 -28.94
CA THR A 10 -41.37 46.18 -27.87
C THR A 10 -42.79 45.91 -28.40
N GLY A 11 -43.51 44.94 -27.82
CA GLY A 11 -44.98 44.90 -27.55
C GLY A 11 -45.98 44.91 -28.74
N VAL A 12 -47.20 44.36 -28.71
CA VAL A 12 -48.14 43.94 -27.64
C VAL A 12 -49.15 42.93 -28.22
N ALA A 13 -49.56 41.98 -27.36
CA ALA A 13 -50.74 41.09 -27.27
C ALA A 13 -51.82 41.02 -28.38
N VAL A 14 -52.42 39.82 -28.57
CA VAL A 14 -53.81 39.47 -28.15
C VAL A 14 -54.22 38.03 -28.59
N THR A 15 -54.68 37.26 -27.61
CA THR A 15 -55.63 36.10 -27.57
C THR A 15 -55.41 34.77 -28.30
N ALA A 16 -55.19 33.74 -27.45
CA ALA A 16 -55.99 32.52 -27.26
C ALA A 16 -56.14 31.49 -28.40
N LEU A 17 -55.41 30.37 -28.23
CA LEU A 17 -55.94 29.02 -28.43
C LEU A 17 -55.28 28.11 -27.38
N ALA A 18 -56.10 27.63 -26.44
CA ALA A 18 -55.69 26.71 -25.40
C ALA A 18 -55.40 25.34 -26.01
N VAL A 19 -54.13 24.95 -26.03
CA VAL A 19 -53.70 23.56 -26.24
C VAL A 19 -53.11 23.11 -24.91
N SER A 20 -53.79 22.19 -24.24
CA SER A 20 -53.34 21.58 -23.00
C SER A 20 -52.16 20.66 -23.28
N THR A 21 -50.94 21.20 -23.28
CA THR A 21 -49.72 20.41 -23.17
C THR A 21 -49.45 20.14 -21.69
N LEU A 22 -49.57 18.88 -21.27
CA LEU A 22 -49.06 18.41 -19.98
C LEU A 22 -47.58 18.77 -19.87
N GLN A 23 -47.24 19.76 -19.04
CA GLN A 23 -45.86 20.04 -18.68
C GLN A 23 -45.43 19.00 -17.64
N ILE A 24 -44.75 17.95 -18.10
CA ILE A 24 -43.93 17.13 -17.20
C ILE A 24 -42.76 18.04 -16.80
N PRO A 25 -42.56 18.38 -15.52
CA PRO A 25 -41.36 19.09 -15.12
C PRO A 25 -40.17 18.17 -15.41
N ALA A 26 -39.28 18.62 -16.30
CA ALA A 26 -37.96 18.02 -16.49
C ALA A 26 -37.15 18.28 -15.21
N GLN A 27 -37.33 17.42 -14.21
CA GLN A 27 -36.42 17.31 -13.09
C GLN A 27 -35.20 16.58 -13.64
N ALA A 28 -34.13 17.34 -13.90
CA ALA A 28 -32.82 16.75 -14.13
C ALA A 28 -32.46 15.96 -12.87
N ALA A 29 -32.59 14.63 -12.94
CA ALA A 29 -32.02 13.75 -11.94
C ALA A 29 -30.52 14.02 -11.92
N ASN A 30 -29.99 14.41 -10.76
CA ASN A 30 -28.54 14.52 -10.59
C ASN A 30 -27.92 13.18 -11.03
N ALA A 31 -26.94 13.25 -11.92
CA ALA A 31 -26.15 12.08 -12.30
C ALA A 31 -25.65 11.39 -11.01
N PRO A 32 -25.65 10.05 -10.94
CA PRO A 32 -25.08 9.35 -9.80
C PRO A 32 -23.66 9.87 -9.61
N THR A 33 -23.39 10.40 -8.41
CA THR A 33 -22.04 10.78 -8.04
C THR A 33 -21.24 9.49 -7.99
N ASP A 34 -20.44 9.26 -9.02
CA ASP A 34 -19.40 8.26 -9.01
C ASP A 34 -18.49 8.62 -7.84
N ARG A 35 -18.68 7.94 -6.71
CA ARG A 35 -17.86 8.14 -5.52
C ARG A 35 -16.55 7.46 -5.82
N ASP A 36 -15.63 8.21 -6.42
CA ASP A 36 -14.24 7.79 -6.60
C ASP A 36 -13.73 7.23 -5.26
N PRO A 37 -13.42 5.91 -5.19
CA PRO A 37 -12.88 5.29 -3.99
C PRO A 37 -11.57 5.96 -3.54
N ALA A 38 -10.83 6.56 -4.47
CA ALA A 38 -9.59 7.27 -4.20
C ALA A 38 -9.82 8.50 -3.30
N ALA A 39 -10.96 9.19 -3.41
CA ALA A 39 -11.31 10.31 -2.54
C ALA A 39 -11.52 9.87 -1.07
N THR A 40 -11.87 8.60 -0.86
CA THR A 40 -12.06 8.02 0.48
C THR A 40 -10.73 7.48 1.04
N GLN A 41 -9.86 6.92 0.19
CA GLN A 41 -8.50 6.49 0.56
C GLN A 41 -7.58 7.68 0.87
N ALA A 42 -7.68 8.80 0.14
CA ALA A 42 -6.86 9.99 0.34
C ALA A 42 -6.97 10.64 1.74
N LYS A 43 -7.98 10.24 2.56
CA LYS A 43 -8.13 10.70 3.94
C LYS A 43 -7.40 9.85 4.97
N LYS A 44 -6.92 8.66 4.62
CA LYS A 44 -6.11 7.83 5.51
C LYS A 44 -4.64 8.10 5.22
N SER A 45 -3.90 8.54 6.25
CA SER A 45 -2.45 8.59 6.18
C SER A 45 -1.92 7.16 6.25
N ASP A 46 -1.34 6.68 5.16
CA ASP A 46 -0.66 5.36 5.13
C ASP A 46 0.61 5.35 6.00
N ASP A 47 1.13 6.53 6.36
CA ASP A 47 2.13 6.71 7.40
C ASP A 47 1.45 6.67 8.78
N LEU A 48 1.31 5.46 9.33
CA LEU A 48 0.86 5.25 10.70
C LEU A 48 1.92 5.80 11.68
N LYS A 49 1.46 6.53 12.70
CA LYS A 49 2.37 7.12 13.70
C LYS A 49 3.14 6.05 14.45
N SER A 50 4.46 6.07 14.30
CA SER A 50 5.41 5.26 15.08
C SER A 50 6.31 6.19 15.90
N PRO A 51 6.44 6.00 17.23
CA PRO A 51 7.32 6.82 18.06
C PRO A 51 8.79 6.82 17.57
N LEU A 52 9.27 5.70 17.03
CA LEU A 52 10.62 5.61 16.47
C LEU A 52 10.71 6.32 15.11
N GLY A 53 9.67 6.19 14.27
CA GLY A 53 9.59 6.87 12.98
C GLY A 53 9.54 8.40 13.12
N GLU A 54 8.77 8.90 14.09
CA GLU A 54 8.69 10.34 14.38
C GLU A 54 10.03 10.91 14.85
N LYS A 55 10.73 10.22 15.76
CA LYS A 55 12.08 10.61 16.19
C LYS A 55 13.06 10.63 15.03
N GLN A 56 13.03 9.61 14.17
CA GLN A 56 13.91 9.53 13.00
C GLN A 56 13.64 10.66 12.00
N ARG A 57 12.37 11.03 11.77
CA ARG A 57 11.98 12.16 10.92
C ARG A 57 12.49 13.50 11.48
N ALA A 58 12.23 13.76 12.76
CA ALA A 58 12.66 14.99 13.42
C ALA A 58 14.19 15.14 13.40
N LEU A 59 14.92 14.05 13.61
CA LEU A 59 16.37 14.04 13.55
C LEU A 59 16.90 14.34 12.13
N ARG A 60 16.28 13.74 11.09
CA ARG A 60 16.61 14.03 9.68
C ARG A 60 16.37 15.49 9.31
N GLU A 61 15.25 16.06 9.75
CA GLU A 61 14.93 17.44 9.47
C GLU A 61 15.94 18.39 10.11
N LYS A 62 16.27 18.16 11.39
CA LYS A 62 17.32 18.89 12.11
C LYS A 62 18.68 18.78 11.42
N ALA A 63 19.07 17.57 11.00
CA ALA A 63 20.32 17.33 10.28
C ALA A 63 20.40 18.10 8.97
N THR A 64 19.34 18.04 8.17
CA THR A 64 19.26 18.73 6.87
C THR A 64 19.32 20.25 7.05
N GLN A 65 18.58 20.80 8.03
CA GLN A 65 18.62 22.23 8.34
C GLN A 65 20.01 22.69 8.81
N GLN A 66 20.68 21.91 9.66
CA GLN A 66 22.03 22.26 10.12
C GLN A 66 23.07 22.15 9.00
N LEU A 67 22.92 21.19 8.08
CA LEU A 67 23.77 21.07 6.90
C LEU A 67 23.60 22.28 5.97
N ILE A 68 22.36 22.69 5.66
CA ILE A 68 22.06 23.86 4.84
C ILE A 68 22.63 25.14 5.47
N LYS A 69 22.56 25.27 6.80
CA LYS A 69 23.12 26.39 7.56
C LYS A 69 24.65 26.33 7.71
N GLY A 70 25.31 25.28 7.22
CA GLY A 70 26.75 25.07 7.36
C GLY A 70 27.23 24.72 8.77
N ILE A 71 26.31 24.39 9.68
CA ILE A 71 26.59 24.03 11.08
C ILE A 71 27.03 22.57 11.19
N ALA A 72 26.34 21.67 10.49
CA ALA A 72 26.67 20.25 10.45
C ALA A 72 27.43 19.92 9.16
N LYS A 73 28.34 18.94 9.24
CA LYS A 73 29.16 18.48 8.12
C LYS A 73 28.76 17.08 7.70
N ILE A 74 28.96 16.79 6.42
CA ILE A 74 28.88 15.43 5.88
C ILE A 74 30.19 14.73 6.22
N GLU A 75 30.09 13.60 6.91
CA GLU A 75 31.19 12.70 7.25
C GLU A 75 30.95 11.34 6.57
N THR A 76 32.00 10.55 6.38
CA THR A 76 31.86 9.16 5.93
C THR A 76 32.13 8.23 7.10
N LYS A 77 31.16 7.39 7.46
CA LYS A 77 31.30 6.34 8.48
C LYS A 77 30.89 5.00 7.90
N GLY A 78 31.77 4.00 7.99
CA GLY A 78 31.48 2.65 7.49
C GLY A 78 31.15 2.60 5.99
N GLY A 79 31.67 3.55 5.19
CA GLY A 79 31.37 3.65 3.75
C GLY A 79 30.09 4.42 3.39
N GLN A 80 29.31 4.89 4.37
CA GLN A 80 28.09 5.66 4.16
C GLN A 80 28.30 7.14 4.50
N LYS A 81 27.67 8.05 3.74
CA LYS A 81 27.67 9.47 4.08
C LYS A 81 26.65 9.74 5.19
N VAL A 82 27.08 10.45 6.22
CA VAL A 82 26.28 10.80 7.39
C VAL A 82 26.41 12.28 7.71
N ILE A 83 25.37 12.88 8.27
CA ILE A 83 25.40 14.20 8.90
C ILE A 83 25.48 13.99 10.41
N ASN A 84 26.51 14.55 11.05
CA ASN A 84 26.66 14.54 12.51
C ASN A 84 25.90 15.74 13.11
N VAL A 85 24.94 15.45 13.98
CA VAL A 85 24.13 16.42 14.71
C VAL A 85 24.34 16.23 16.20
N GLY A 86 25.42 16.79 16.73
CA GLY A 86 25.69 16.77 18.17
C GLY A 86 25.86 15.37 18.76
N GLY A 87 26.50 14.45 18.02
CA GLY A 87 26.75 13.07 18.45
C GLY A 87 25.79 12.03 17.87
N GLU A 88 24.68 12.46 17.27
CA GLU A 88 23.76 11.60 16.51
C GLU A 88 24.08 11.66 15.01
N TYR A 89 23.98 10.54 14.31
CA TYR A 89 24.30 10.44 12.89
C TYR A 89 23.05 10.18 12.07
N VAL A 90 22.86 10.98 11.02
CA VAL A 90 21.79 10.80 10.03
C VAL A 90 22.41 10.43 8.69
N GLN A 91 22.01 9.29 8.12
CA GLN A 91 22.46 8.92 6.78
C GLN A 91 21.99 9.96 5.74
N TYR A 92 22.96 10.49 5.00
CA TYR A 92 22.85 11.48 3.93
C TYR A 92 23.56 10.97 2.69
N ASP A 93 23.30 9.71 2.33
CA ASP A 93 23.63 9.27 0.98
C ASP A 93 22.56 9.77 0.02
N VAL A 94 23.02 10.38 -1.07
CA VAL A 94 22.16 10.72 -2.21
C VAL A 94 21.69 9.45 -2.92
N GLU A 95 22.45 8.36 -2.79
CA GLU A 95 22.14 7.01 -3.25
C GLU A 95 21.95 6.10 -2.03
N ARG A 96 20.71 5.74 -1.76
CA ARG A 96 20.34 4.92 -0.61
C ARG A 96 20.18 3.48 -1.06
N GLU A 97 20.90 2.58 -0.41
CA GLU A 97 20.63 1.15 -0.49
C GLU A 97 19.99 0.69 0.81
N GLU A 98 18.85 -0.01 0.73
CA GLU A 98 18.17 -0.59 1.89
C GLU A 98 18.06 -2.10 1.73
N SER A 99 18.26 -2.82 2.84
CA SER A 99 18.07 -4.27 2.90
C SER A 99 16.69 -4.59 3.46
N ILE A 100 15.86 -5.22 2.64
CA ILE A 100 14.50 -5.66 2.97
C ILE A 100 14.52 -7.16 3.18
N PHE A 101 14.00 -7.61 4.32
CA PHE A 101 13.82 -9.02 4.59
C PHE A 101 12.33 -9.37 4.56
N THR A 102 11.94 -10.29 3.68
CA THR A 102 10.56 -10.73 3.50
C THR A 102 10.40 -12.14 4.04
N ILE A 103 9.45 -12.34 4.97
CA ILE A 103 9.10 -13.66 5.50
C ILE A 103 7.78 -14.11 4.88
N LEU A 104 7.77 -15.28 4.25
CA LEU A 104 6.55 -15.93 3.77
C LEU A 104 5.96 -16.80 4.89
N ALA A 105 4.68 -16.62 5.21
CA ALA A 105 4.07 -17.26 6.37
C ALA A 105 2.73 -17.93 6.03
N ASP A 106 2.63 -19.23 6.31
CA ASP A 106 1.40 -20.01 6.25
C ASP A 106 0.76 -20.14 7.62
N PHE A 107 -0.56 -20.32 7.64
CA PHE A 107 -1.31 -20.52 8.87
C PHE A 107 -1.19 -21.94 9.41
N GLY A 108 -1.18 -22.04 10.74
CA GLY A 108 -1.24 -23.30 11.45
C GLY A 108 -2.68 -23.78 11.66
N LYS A 109 -2.81 -24.78 12.54
CA LYS A 109 -4.10 -25.43 12.81
C LYS A 109 -4.66 -25.14 14.20
N LYS A 110 -3.89 -24.52 15.10
CA LYS A 110 -4.38 -24.23 16.45
C LYS A 110 -5.39 -23.10 16.39
N THR A 111 -6.42 -23.17 17.22
CA THR A 111 -7.45 -22.12 17.30
C THR A 111 -7.36 -21.40 18.64
N LYS A 112 -7.76 -20.13 18.67
CA LYS A 112 -7.97 -19.37 19.90
C LYS A 112 -9.46 -19.40 20.26
N LYS A 113 -9.78 -19.52 21.55
CA LYS A 113 -11.18 -19.50 22.03
C LYS A 113 -11.95 -18.25 21.62
N ALA A 114 -11.26 -17.11 21.49
CA ALA A 114 -11.87 -15.83 21.13
C ALA A 114 -12.32 -15.74 19.66
N THR A 115 -11.71 -16.52 18.76
CA THR A 115 -11.92 -16.39 17.31
C THR A 115 -12.44 -17.68 16.67
N LEU A 116 -12.12 -18.84 17.26
CA LEU A 116 -12.43 -20.18 16.74
C LEU A 116 -12.09 -20.28 15.24
N GLY A 117 -12.88 -21.01 14.46
CA GLY A 117 -12.71 -21.14 13.01
C GLY A 117 -12.05 -22.44 12.56
N THR A 118 -12.20 -22.72 11.28
CA THR A 118 -11.58 -23.87 10.60
C THR A 118 -10.27 -23.40 9.98
N ALA A 119 -9.22 -24.22 10.09
CA ALA A 119 -7.91 -23.84 9.55
C ALA A 119 -7.90 -23.75 8.02
N GLY A 120 -7.28 -22.69 7.51
CA GLY A 120 -7.08 -22.41 6.09
C GLY A 120 -7.76 -21.11 5.65
N PRO A 121 -7.42 -20.61 4.45
CA PRO A 121 -6.62 -21.28 3.42
C PRO A 121 -5.10 -21.25 3.69
N LEU A 122 -4.39 -22.25 3.16
CA LEU A 122 -2.93 -22.23 3.03
C LEU A 122 -2.52 -21.52 1.72
N ASN A 123 -1.22 -21.27 1.54
CA ASN A 123 -0.67 -20.83 0.27
C ASN A 123 -1.15 -21.70 -0.90
N ASN A 124 -1.33 -21.06 -2.06
CA ASN A 124 -1.83 -21.69 -3.28
C ASN A 124 -3.23 -22.33 -3.19
N GLN A 125 -4.04 -21.97 -2.18
CA GLN A 125 -5.45 -22.37 -2.10
C GLN A 125 -6.42 -21.24 -2.53
N ILE A 126 -5.90 -20.11 -3.02
CA ILE A 126 -6.71 -19.05 -3.62
C ILE A 126 -7.25 -19.56 -4.96
N VAL A 127 -8.58 -19.60 -5.09
CA VAL A 127 -9.27 -20.05 -6.29
C VAL A 127 -8.92 -19.13 -7.46
N ALA A 128 -8.74 -19.72 -8.65
CA ALA A 128 -8.50 -18.97 -9.87
C ALA A 128 -9.69 -18.03 -10.16
N PRO A 129 -9.43 -16.75 -10.47
CA PRO A 129 -10.49 -15.82 -10.86
C PRO A 129 -11.13 -16.25 -12.19
N ASP A 130 -12.40 -15.94 -12.37
CA ASP A 130 -13.11 -16.20 -13.61
C ASP A 130 -12.65 -15.23 -14.71
N ARG A 131 -11.92 -15.76 -15.70
CA ARG A 131 -11.41 -14.97 -16.82
C ARG A 131 -12.31 -15.02 -18.04
N ILE A 132 -13.44 -15.74 -17.98
CA ILE A 132 -14.39 -15.81 -19.09
C ILE A 132 -15.26 -14.57 -19.01
N TRP A 133 -15.20 -13.73 -20.05
CA TRP A 133 -16.00 -12.50 -20.10
C TRP A 133 -17.34 -12.79 -20.77
N ASP A 134 -18.35 -13.15 -19.98
CA ASP A 134 -19.71 -13.44 -20.44
C ASP A 134 -20.78 -12.48 -19.87
N GLY A 135 -20.36 -11.50 -19.06
CA GLY A 135 -21.23 -10.52 -18.43
C GLY A 135 -21.88 -11.04 -17.14
N SER A 136 -21.44 -12.19 -16.63
CA SER A 136 -21.87 -12.69 -15.34
C SER A 136 -21.34 -11.83 -14.19
N ALA A 137 -21.85 -12.09 -12.99
CA ALA A 137 -21.35 -11.46 -11.77
C ALA A 137 -20.00 -12.04 -11.29
N THR A 138 -19.48 -13.10 -11.92
CA THR A 138 -18.22 -13.74 -11.52
C THR A 138 -17.01 -13.26 -12.30
N ASP A 139 -17.21 -12.63 -13.47
CA ASP A 139 -16.16 -12.07 -14.33
C ASP A 139 -15.14 -11.24 -13.53
N ASP A 140 -13.86 -11.61 -13.59
CA ASP A 140 -12.76 -10.95 -12.88
C ASP A 140 -11.49 -10.90 -13.74
N ASN A 141 -11.19 -9.72 -14.29
CA ASN A 141 -9.95 -9.43 -15.01
C ASN A 141 -8.94 -8.59 -14.19
N SER A 142 -9.25 -8.32 -12.91
CA SER A 142 -8.56 -7.33 -12.08
C SER A 142 -7.72 -7.95 -10.98
N THR A 143 -8.13 -9.12 -10.47
CA THR A 143 -7.38 -9.82 -9.42
C THR A 143 -6.09 -10.38 -10.00
N TYR A 144 -4.97 -10.02 -9.39
CA TYR A 144 -3.69 -10.64 -9.68
C TYR A 144 -3.71 -12.11 -9.23
N TRP A 145 -3.44 -13.05 -10.14
CA TRP A 145 -3.44 -14.47 -9.82
C TRP A 145 -2.47 -15.27 -10.70
N ILE A 146 -1.78 -16.22 -10.09
CA ILE A 146 -0.95 -17.24 -10.75
C ILE A 146 -1.19 -18.61 -10.11
N ASN A 147 -0.85 -19.69 -10.82
CA ASN A 147 -1.03 -21.06 -10.33
C ASN A 147 -0.19 -21.39 -9.08
N ASN A 148 0.91 -20.67 -8.83
CA ASN A 148 1.85 -21.01 -7.76
C ASN A 148 2.62 -19.78 -7.22
N PHE A 149 2.16 -19.26 -6.09
CA PHE A 149 2.80 -18.25 -5.27
C PHE A 149 3.93 -18.85 -4.40
N ASN A 150 4.99 -19.31 -5.06
CA ASN A 150 6.18 -19.83 -4.37
C ASN A 150 7.20 -18.73 -4.02
N LYS A 151 8.24 -19.09 -3.28
CA LYS A 151 9.35 -18.19 -2.95
C LYS A 151 9.97 -17.50 -4.18
N GLY A 152 10.18 -18.24 -5.26
CA GLY A 152 10.73 -17.70 -6.50
C GLY A 152 9.87 -16.58 -7.08
N HIS A 153 8.55 -16.77 -7.09
CA HIS A 153 7.62 -15.73 -7.50
C HIS A 153 7.77 -14.45 -6.66
N TYR A 154 7.80 -14.56 -5.33
CA TYR A 154 7.99 -13.37 -4.47
C TYR A 154 9.39 -12.77 -4.59
N GLN A 155 10.42 -13.59 -4.83
CA GLN A 155 11.77 -13.10 -5.09
C GLN A 155 11.82 -12.26 -6.37
N ASP A 156 11.16 -12.71 -7.43
CA ASP A 156 11.06 -11.97 -8.68
C ASP A 156 10.20 -10.70 -8.52
N LEU A 157 9.07 -10.79 -7.82
CA LEU A 157 8.20 -9.65 -7.51
C LEU A 157 8.94 -8.57 -6.70
N MET A 158 9.74 -8.96 -5.72
CA MET A 158 10.43 -8.00 -4.84
C MET A 158 11.74 -7.49 -5.44
N PHE A 159 12.55 -8.37 -6.03
CA PHE A 159 13.95 -8.09 -6.36
C PHE A 159 14.38 -8.52 -7.76
N GLY A 160 13.45 -9.02 -8.59
CA GLY A 160 13.71 -9.45 -9.96
C GLY A 160 14.21 -8.33 -10.87
N ALA A 161 14.80 -8.71 -12.01
CA ALA A 161 15.35 -7.78 -12.99
C ALA A 161 14.27 -7.10 -13.88
N GLY A 162 13.05 -7.61 -13.88
CA GLY A 162 11.90 -7.04 -14.60
C GLY A 162 11.12 -6.03 -13.76
N GLU A 163 9.82 -5.91 -14.03
CA GLU A 163 8.89 -5.10 -13.22
C GLU A 163 8.78 -5.70 -11.81
N SER A 164 9.49 -5.08 -10.87
CA SER A 164 9.58 -5.53 -9.47
C SER A 164 9.50 -4.34 -8.53
N PHE A 165 9.30 -4.61 -7.24
CA PHE A 165 9.37 -3.58 -6.19
C PHE A 165 10.69 -2.79 -6.28
N LYS A 166 11.81 -3.51 -6.44
CA LYS A 166 13.13 -2.92 -6.64
C LYS A 166 13.17 -2.00 -7.86
N ASP A 167 12.72 -2.48 -9.02
CA ASP A 167 12.72 -1.68 -10.26
C ASP A 167 11.83 -0.44 -10.15
N PHE A 168 10.64 -0.58 -9.58
CA PHE A 168 9.70 0.52 -9.36
C PHE A 168 10.32 1.64 -8.51
N TYR A 169 10.85 1.31 -7.32
CA TYR A 169 11.45 2.31 -6.44
C TYR A 169 12.77 2.87 -6.99
N LEU A 170 13.54 2.08 -7.75
CA LEU A 170 14.74 2.57 -8.41
C LEU A 170 14.41 3.63 -9.47
N LYS A 171 13.40 3.38 -10.30
CA LYS A 171 12.93 4.34 -11.31
C LYS A 171 12.31 5.59 -10.67
N GLN A 172 11.43 5.41 -9.67
CA GLN A 172 10.75 6.51 -8.99
C GLN A 172 11.73 7.45 -8.25
N SER A 173 12.84 6.89 -7.76
CA SER A 173 13.90 7.66 -7.10
C SER A 173 14.95 8.22 -8.08
N ASN A 174 14.80 7.99 -9.39
CA ASN A 174 15.78 8.34 -10.40
C ASN A 174 17.18 7.76 -10.09
N GLY A 175 17.22 6.47 -9.72
CA GLY A 175 18.44 5.74 -9.39
C GLY A 175 18.94 5.89 -7.95
N LYS A 176 18.27 6.72 -7.12
CA LYS A 176 18.74 7.10 -5.78
C LYS A 176 18.30 6.18 -4.66
N PHE A 177 17.45 5.21 -4.94
CA PHE A 177 16.98 4.22 -3.98
C PHE A 177 17.07 2.82 -4.58
N LEU A 178 17.83 1.95 -3.93
CA LEU A 178 17.99 0.57 -4.33
C LEU A 178 17.52 -0.35 -3.20
N ALA A 179 16.41 -1.04 -3.44
CA ALA A 179 15.97 -2.13 -2.58
C ALA A 179 16.77 -3.40 -2.91
N LYS A 180 17.42 -3.96 -1.89
CA LYS A 180 18.05 -5.28 -1.92
C LYS A 180 17.42 -6.14 -0.84
N GLY A 181 17.54 -7.46 -0.94
CA GLY A 181 16.92 -8.32 0.05
C GLY A 181 16.82 -9.77 -0.38
N ASP A 182 16.17 -10.53 0.49
CA ASP A 182 15.88 -11.94 0.28
C ASP A 182 14.48 -12.26 0.81
N VAL A 183 13.89 -13.30 0.23
CA VAL A 183 12.61 -13.85 0.60
C VAL A 183 12.84 -15.19 1.31
N SER A 184 12.29 -15.36 2.51
CA SER A 184 12.41 -16.62 3.24
C SER A 184 11.62 -17.74 2.55
N ASP A 185 11.97 -18.99 2.88
CA ASP A 185 11.05 -20.09 2.65
C ASP A 185 9.78 -19.91 3.50
N TRP A 186 8.69 -20.56 3.10
CA TRP A 186 7.44 -20.53 3.84
C TRP A 186 7.62 -21.12 5.24
N VAL A 187 7.21 -20.37 6.26
CA VAL A 187 7.17 -20.83 7.65
C VAL A 187 5.73 -20.94 8.10
N THR A 188 5.43 -21.89 9.00
CA THR A 188 4.05 -22.06 9.49
C THR A 188 3.91 -21.46 10.89
N VAL A 189 3.03 -20.48 11.04
CA VAL A 189 2.65 -19.92 12.34
C VAL A 189 1.80 -20.93 13.13
N PRO A 190 1.72 -20.86 14.47
CA PRO A 190 1.05 -21.91 15.24
C PRO A 190 -0.48 -21.93 15.08
N PHE A 191 -1.11 -20.76 14.90
CA PHE A 191 -2.57 -20.63 14.88
C PHE A 191 -3.15 -20.48 13.47
N ASN A 192 -4.47 -20.68 13.34
CA ASN A 192 -5.21 -20.49 12.10
C ASN A 192 -5.41 -19.01 11.76
N GLU A 193 -5.80 -18.72 10.51
CA GLU A 193 -6.11 -17.40 9.97
C GLU A 193 -7.07 -16.59 10.85
N ALA A 194 -8.15 -17.19 11.36
CA ALA A 194 -9.10 -16.49 12.21
C ALA A 194 -8.47 -15.99 13.53
N SER A 195 -7.43 -16.66 14.03
CA SER A 195 -6.71 -16.26 15.25
C SER A 195 -5.87 -14.98 15.08
N TYR A 196 -5.69 -14.52 13.84
CA TYR A 196 -4.94 -13.30 13.48
C TYR A 196 -5.77 -12.27 12.72
N GLY A 197 -6.85 -12.68 12.04
CA GLY A 197 -7.61 -11.80 11.14
C GLY A 197 -9.12 -11.76 11.39
N SER A 198 -9.63 -12.32 12.48
CA SER A 198 -11.07 -12.28 12.77
C SER A 198 -11.57 -10.87 13.10
N ASN A 199 -12.73 -10.50 12.55
CA ASN A 199 -13.43 -9.25 12.86
C ASN A 199 -13.94 -9.17 14.32
N ALA A 200 -13.84 -10.27 15.09
CA ALA A 200 -14.20 -10.29 16.51
C ALA A 200 -13.10 -9.74 17.44
N ILE A 201 -11.90 -9.50 16.91
CA ILE A 201 -10.77 -8.90 17.63
C ILE A 201 -10.34 -7.60 16.94
N SER A 202 -9.67 -6.71 17.66
CA SER A 202 -9.09 -5.52 17.02
C SER A 202 -7.94 -5.93 16.09
N ASP A 203 -7.70 -5.14 15.04
CA ASP A 203 -6.59 -5.35 14.12
C ASP A 203 -5.26 -5.56 14.87
N SER A 204 -4.99 -4.71 15.87
CA SER A 204 -3.79 -4.79 16.71
C SER A 204 -3.66 -6.08 17.51
N ALA A 205 -4.76 -6.67 17.96
CA ALA A 205 -4.76 -7.95 18.66
C ALA A 205 -4.50 -9.13 17.71
N GLY A 206 -4.66 -8.92 16.40
CA GLY A 206 -4.39 -9.89 15.34
C GLY A 206 -2.98 -9.77 14.75
N TYR A 207 -2.63 -8.60 14.21
CA TYR A 207 -1.40 -8.43 13.42
C TYR A 207 -0.12 -8.46 14.26
N TRP A 208 -0.13 -7.93 15.51
CA TRP A 208 1.08 -7.97 16.35
C TRP A 208 1.48 -9.40 16.72
N PRO A 209 0.57 -10.27 17.19
CA PRO A 209 0.88 -11.69 17.37
C PRO A 209 1.28 -12.39 16.07
N PHE A 210 0.67 -12.04 14.94
CA PHE A 210 1.06 -12.63 13.64
C PHE A 210 2.52 -12.33 13.29
N ILE A 211 2.95 -11.06 13.42
CA ILE A 211 4.34 -10.65 13.19
C ILE A 211 5.29 -11.38 14.15
N GLN A 212 4.94 -11.44 15.43
CA GLN A 212 5.74 -12.12 16.45
C GLN A 212 5.89 -13.62 16.18
N ASP A 213 4.78 -14.29 15.87
CA ASP A 213 4.77 -15.73 15.58
C ASP A 213 5.51 -16.04 14.28
N THR A 214 5.39 -15.19 13.26
CA THR A 214 6.10 -15.31 11.99
C THR A 214 7.61 -15.23 12.19
N ALA A 215 8.09 -14.20 12.90
CA ALA A 215 9.51 -14.05 13.22
C ALA A 215 10.03 -15.22 14.07
N THR A 216 9.24 -15.70 15.04
CA THR A 216 9.57 -16.85 15.88
C THR A 216 9.65 -18.15 15.07
N ALA A 217 8.69 -18.38 14.17
CA ALA A 217 8.67 -19.55 13.30
C ALA A 217 9.86 -19.57 12.35
N TRP A 218 10.19 -18.42 11.75
CA TRP A 218 11.38 -18.28 10.93
C TRP A 218 12.67 -18.55 11.71
N TYR A 219 12.82 -17.97 12.90
CA TYR A 219 14.00 -18.20 13.73
C TYR A 219 14.17 -19.69 14.07
N LYS A 220 13.09 -20.37 14.47
CA LYS A 220 13.11 -21.82 14.73
C LYS A 220 13.47 -22.63 13.49
N ALA A 221 12.99 -22.25 12.31
CA ALA A 221 13.34 -22.89 11.06
C ALA A 221 14.84 -22.72 10.73
N GLN A 222 15.43 -21.54 11.01
CA GLN A 222 16.87 -21.33 10.83
C GLN A 222 17.69 -22.21 11.78
N LEU A 223 17.29 -22.30 13.06
CA LEU A 223 17.96 -23.20 14.02
C LEU A 223 17.87 -24.68 13.60
N ALA A 224 16.73 -25.11 13.07
CA ALA A 224 16.54 -26.47 12.58
C ALA A 224 17.33 -26.77 11.30
N ALA A 225 17.75 -25.74 10.56
CA ALA A 225 18.59 -25.83 9.37
C ALA A 225 20.09 -25.70 9.70
N ASP A 226 20.49 -25.99 10.94
CA ASP A 226 21.87 -25.94 11.45
C ASP A 226 22.58 -24.59 11.28
N LYS A 227 21.82 -23.49 11.12
CA LYS A 227 22.41 -22.15 11.23
C LYS A 227 22.66 -21.86 12.71
N SER A 228 23.92 -21.58 13.05
CA SER A 228 24.33 -21.31 14.43
C SER A 228 23.52 -20.17 15.05
N PRO A 229 23.13 -20.26 16.34
CA PRO A 229 22.59 -19.11 17.06
C PRO A 229 23.59 -17.96 16.99
N ALA A 230 23.12 -16.77 16.60
CA ALA A 230 23.92 -15.55 16.61
C ALA A 230 24.19 -15.06 18.05
#